data_AF-A0A2S2E5Y2-F1
#
_entry.id   AF-A0A2S2E5Y2-F1
#
_cell.length_a   1.000
_cell.length_b   1.000
_cell.length_c   1.000
_cell.angle_alpha   90.00
_cell.angle_beta   90.00
_cell.angle_gamma   90.00
#
_symmetry.space_group_name_H-M   'P 1'
#
loop_
_entity.id
_entity.type
_entity.pdbx_description
1 polymer ?
#
loop_
_entity_poly.entity_id
_entity_poly.type
_entity_poly.pdbx_seq_one_letter_code
_entity_poly.pdbx_strand_id
1 'polypeptide(L)'
;MHGDHQEKDNHLSEHSDDKLISGLNRLIRLAIRILAVLMVGVIFWCIADVVLVLFSKLSKPPHFLLELNDIFVVFAAFLAVLIAVEIFANITLYLRDDVIHVKLVVATALMAIARKVIVLDFSIIKPEYLYGVAAVVLALGVTYYLVSRTART
;
A
#
# COMPACT_ATOMS: atom_id res chain seq x y z
N MET A 1 60.14 -8.71 34.50
CA MET A 1 59.53 -7.55 35.20
C MET A 1 58.91 -6.68 34.13
N HIS A 2 57.60 -6.40 34.25
CA HIS A 2 56.66 -5.77 33.30
C HIS A 2 56.22 -6.69 32.16
N GLY A 3 55.03 -7.31 32.17
CA GLY A 3 53.79 -7.00 32.86
C GLY A 3 52.70 -6.82 31.80
N ASP A 4 52.12 -7.94 31.36
CA ASP A 4 50.90 -7.99 30.57
C ASP A 4 49.78 -7.25 31.28
N HIS A 5 49.24 -6.20 30.67
CA HIS A 5 47.89 -5.70 30.96
C HIS A 5 47.29 -5.12 29.68
N GLN A 6 46.77 -6.02 28.85
CA GLN A 6 45.79 -5.71 27.83
C GLN A 6 44.42 -5.79 28.48
N GLU A 7 43.97 -4.69 29.09
CA GLU A 7 42.61 -4.60 29.62
C GLU A 7 41.71 -3.98 28.55
N LYS A 8 41.09 -4.88 27.77
CA LYS A 8 39.95 -4.57 26.91
C LYS A 8 38.80 -4.16 27.80
N ASP A 9 38.68 -2.86 27.99
CA ASP A 9 37.54 -2.26 28.65
C ASP A 9 36.38 -2.14 27.65
N ASN A 10 35.80 -3.29 27.31
CA ASN A 10 34.59 -3.44 26.50
C ASN A 10 33.37 -3.39 27.42
N HIS A 11 33.05 -2.21 27.94
CA HIS A 11 31.92 -1.98 28.86
C HIS A 11 30.65 -1.52 28.13
N LEU A 12 30.25 -2.30 27.11
CA LEU A 12 28.86 -2.37 26.70
C LEU A 12 28.46 -3.84 26.74
N SER A 13 27.96 -4.24 27.90
CA SER A 13 27.38 -5.54 28.14
C SER A 13 26.25 -5.82 27.14
N GLU A 14 26.60 -6.54 26.07
CA GLU A 14 25.72 -7.47 25.37
C GLU A 14 25.18 -8.48 26.39
N HIS A 15 23.93 -8.30 26.82
CA HIS A 15 22.91 -9.33 27.05
C HIS A 15 21.85 -8.78 28.01
N SER A 16 20.78 -8.24 27.44
CA SER A 16 19.44 -8.45 27.99
C SER A 16 18.54 -8.81 26.82
N ASP A 17 18.57 -10.10 26.51
CA ASP A 17 17.40 -10.94 26.27
C ASP A 17 16.06 -10.19 26.40
N ASP A 18 15.68 -9.40 25.38
CA ASP A 18 14.38 -8.74 25.36
C ASP A 18 13.28 -9.76 25.01
N LYS A 19 13.01 -10.65 25.97
CA LYS A 19 11.88 -11.60 25.95
C LYS A 19 10.56 -10.88 25.71
N LEU A 20 10.48 -9.61 26.14
CA LEU A 20 9.37 -8.71 25.82
C LEU A 20 9.33 -8.38 24.33
N ILE A 21 10.41 -7.83 23.74
CA ILE A 21 10.43 -7.46 22.30
C ILE A 21 10.18 -8.68 21.41
N SER A 22 10.77 -9.83 21.73
CA SER A 22 10.53 -11.06 20.97
C SER A 22 9.08 -11.57 21.08
N GLY A 23 8.43 -11.40 22.25
CA GLY A 23 7.01 -11.66 22.44
C GLY A 23 6.11 -10.70 21.64
N LEU A 24 6.39 -9.40 21.69
CA LEU A 24 5.67 -8.38 20.93
C LEU A 24 5.79 -8.62 19.41
N ASN A 25 6.99 -8.92 18.92
CA ASN A 25 7.22 -9.23 17.50
C ASN A 25 6.47 -10.48 17.04
N ARG A 26 6.31 -11.51 17.90
CA ARG A 26 5.47 -12.68 17.59
C ARG A 26 3.99 -12.30 17.49
N LEU A 27 3.49 -11.46 18.40
CA LEU A 27 2.10 -10.99 18.36
C LEU A 27 1.83 -10.12 17.12
N ILE A 28 2.76 -9.23 16.76
CA ILE A 28 2.67 -8.42 15.54
C ILE A 28 2.60 -9.33 14.31
N ARG A 29 3.50 -10.32 14.18
CA ARG A 29 3.46 -11.28 13.06
C ARG A 29 2.17 -12.09 13.00
N LEU A 30 1.60 -12.47 14.15
CA LEU A 30 0.30 -13.15 14.19
C LEU A 30 -0.83 -12.23 13.72
N ALA A 31 -0.87 -10.98 14.19
CA ALA A 31 -1.86 -10.00 13.80
C ALA A 31 -1.82 -9.73 12.29
N ILE A 32 -0.63 -9.60 11.71
CA ILE A 32 -0.47 -9.33 10.27
C ILE A 32 -0.83 -10.57 9.42
N ARG A 33 -0.60 -11.79 9.91
CA ARG A 33 -1.14 -13.02 9.26
C ARG A 33 -2.66 -13.04 9.24
N ILE A 34 -3.30 -12.69 10.36
CA ILE A 34 -4.76 -12.59 10.42
C ILE A 34 -5.25 -11.52 9.45
N LEU A 35 -4.59 -10.36 9.42
CA LEU A 35 -4.90 -9.28 8.49
C LEU A 35 -4.77 -9.74 7.02
N ALA A 36 -3.74 -10.51 6.67
CA ALA A 36 -3.59 -11.06 5.32
C ALA A 36 -4.76 -11.97 4.92
N VAL A 37 -5.23 -12.83 5.82
CA VAL A 37 -6.40 -13.70 5.58
C VAL A 37 -7.68 -12.85 5.43
N LEU A 38 -7.87 -11.85 6.29
CA LEU A 38 -9.01 -10.94 6.19
C LEU A 38 -9.00 -10.18 4.86
N MET A 39 -7.83 -9.74 4.39
CA MET A 39 -7.69 -9.04 3.12
C MET A 39 -8.06 -9.90 1.92
N VAL A 40 -7.77 -11.21 1.95
CA VAL A 40 -8.27 -12.14 0.93
C VAL A 40 -9.80 -12.15 0.90
N GLY A 41 -10.44 -12.18 2.07
CA GLY A 41 -11.90 -12.04 2.19
C GLY A 41 -12.42 -10.72 1.61
N VAL A 42 -11.76 -9.60 1.91
CA VAL A 42 -12.11 -8.28 1.34
C VAL A 42 -12.00 -8.27 -0.17
N ILE A 43 -10.95 -8.88 -0.76
CA ILE A 43 -10.80 -8.97 -2.21
C ILE A 43 -11.98 -9.72 -2.84
N PHE A 44 -12.37 -10.87 -2.29
CA PHE A 44 -13.54 -11.60 -2.78
C PHE A 44 -14.82 -10.79 -2.65
N TRP A 45 -15.00 -10.07 -1.53
CA TRP A 45 -16.14 -9.20 -1.33
C TRP A 45 -16.19 -8.06 -2.36
N CYS A 46 -15.06 -7.41 -2.64
CA CYS A 46 -14.98 -6.36 -3.66
C CYS A 46 -15.28 -6.92 -5.06
N ILE A 47 -14.79 -8.12 -5.39
CA ILE A 47 -15.10 -8.75 -6.69
C ILE A 47 -16.60 -9.03 -6.80
N ALA A 48 -17.22 -9.57 -5.75
CA ALA A 48 -18.67 -9.80 -5.72
C ALA A 48 -19.44 -8.47 -5.88
N ASP A 49 -19.01 -7.42 -5.18
CA ASP A 49 -19.60 -6.07 -5.31
C ASP A 49 -19.52 -5.54 -6.74
N VAL A 50 -18.37 -5.67 -7.42
CA VAL A 50 -18.23 -5.27 -8.84
C VAL A 50 -19.21 -6.03 -9.73
N VAL A 51 -19.36 -7.34 -9.52
CA VAL A 51 -20.30 -8.16 -10.30
C VAL A 51 -21.74 -7.68 -10.06
N LEU A 52 -22.11 -7.40 -8.82
CA LEU A 52 -23.44 -6.90 -8.47
C LEU A 52 -23.71 -5.51 -9.07
N VAL A 53 -22.74 -4.60 -8.98
CA VAL A 53 -22.82 -3.26 -9.59
C VAL A 53 -23.00 -3.39 -11.10
N LEU A 54 -22.17 -4.20 -11.76
CA LEU A 54 -22.26 -4.39 -13.21
C LEU A 54 -23.62 -4.97 -13.61
N PHE A 55 -24.09 -6.00 -12.91
CA PHE A 55 -25.41 -6.61 -13.17
C PHE A 55 -26.56 -5.60 -12.96
N SER A 56 -26.49 -4.82 -11.89
CA SER A 56 -27.49 -3.78 -11.58
C SER A 56 -27.54 -2.69 -12.65
N LYS A 57 -26.39 -2.30 -13.21
CA LYS A 57 -26.33 -1.30 -14.29
C LYS A 57 -26.81 -1.86 -15.63
N LEU A 58 -26.39 -3.07 -16.02
CA LEU A 58 -26.82 -3.68 -17.29
C LEU A 58 -28.32 -4.03 -17.33
N SER A 59 -28.91 -4.32 -16.16
CA SER A 59 -30.33 -4.69 -16.04
C SER A 59 -31.28 -3.48 -16.06
N LYS A 60 -30.77 -2.25 -15.90
CA LYS A 60 -31.59 -1.03 -15.98
C LYS A 60 -31.92 -0.67 -17.43
N PRO A 61 -33.08 -0.06 -17.71
CA PRO A 61 -33.39 0.45 -19.05
C PRO A 61 -32.54 1.71 -19.34
N PRO A 62 -31.99 1.90 -20.56
CA PRO A 62 -31.96 1.01 -21.72
C PRO A 62 -31.04 -0.19 -21.49
N HIS A 63 -31.58 -1.40 -21.64
CA HIS A 63 -30.87 -2.63 -21.31
C HIS A 63 -29.57 -2.78 -22.12
N PHE A 64 -28.53 -3.30 -21.48
CA PHE A 64 -27.22 -3.57 -22.07
C PHE A 64 -26.41 -2.35 -22.56
N LEU A 65 -26.85 -1.13 -22.24
CA LEU A 65 -26.10 0.09 -22.53
C LEU A 65 -25.65 0.74 -21.22
N LEU A 66 -24.36 1.07 -21.13
CA LEU A 66 -23.80 1.85 -20.03
C LEU A 66 -23.63 3.30 -20.49
N GLU A 67 -24.24 4.21 -19.75
CA GLU A 67 -23.98 5.64 -19.92
C GLU A 67 -22.59 5.99 -19.36
N LEU A 68 -22.01 7.13 -19.80
CA LEU A 68 -20.69 7.55 -19.34
C LEU A 68 -20.59 7.62 -17.80
N ASN A 69 -21.66 8.09 -17.13
CA ASN A 69 -21.70 8.14 -15.68
C ASN A 69 -21.62 6.75 -15.04
N ASP A 70 -22.32 5.76 -15.62
CA ASP A 70 -22.30 4.39 -15.14
C ASP A 70 -20.94 3.71 -15.36
N ILE A 71 -20.24 4.04 -16.45
CA ILE A 71 -18.88 3.56 -16.72
C ILE A 71 -17.92 4.03 -15.61
N PHE A 72 -18.00 5.30 -15.18
CA PHE A 72 -17.16 5.79 -14.08
C PHE A 72 -17.45 5.08 -12.75
N VAL A 73 -18.73 4.77 -12.47
CA VAL A 73 -19.11 4.00 -11.28
C VAL A 73 -18.53 2.58 -11.32
N VAL A 74 -18.63 1.92 -12.47
CA VAL A 74 -18.07 0.59 -12.67
C VAL A 74 -16.54 0.62 -12.55
N PHE A 75 -15.86 1.61 -13.15
CA PHE A 75 -14.42 1.78 -12.98
C PHE A 75 -14.03 2.03 -11.53
N ALA A 76 -14.76 2.87 -10.79
CA ALA A 76 -14.50 3.09 -9.37
C ALA A 76 -14.58 1.77 -8.56
N ALA A 77 -15.54 0.89 -8.88
CA ALA A 77 -15.65 -0.44 -8.28
C ALA A 77 -14.43 -1.31 -8.62
N PHE A 78 -13.98 -1.33 -9.87
CA PHE A 78 -12.73 -2.01 -10.26
C PHE A 78 -11.50 -1.45 -9.55
N LEU A 79 -11.40 -0.12 -9.40
CA LEU A 79 -10.31 0.51 -8.68
C LEU A 79 -10.27 0.07 -7.21
N ALA A 80 -11.44 -0.09 -6.57
CA ALA A 80 -11.52 -0.58 -5.20
C ALA A 80 -10.93 -2.00 -5.05
N VAL A 81 -11.21 -2.89 -6.00
CA VAL A 81 -10.58 -4.23 -6.04
C VAL A 81 -9.06 -4.11 -6.16
N LEU A 82 -8.57 -3.25 -7.06
CA LEU A 82 -7.14 -3.08 -7.29
C LEU A 82 -6.42 -2.52 -6.05
N ILE A 83 -7.07 -1.62 -5.30
CA ILE A 83 -6.56 -1.13 -4.00
C ILE A 83 -6.48 -2.28 -2.99
N ALA A 84 -7.50 -3.14 -2.90
CA ALA A 84 -7.50 -4.27 -1.97
C ALA A 84 -6.36 -5.25 -2.29
N VAL A 85 -6.14 -5.57 -3.56
CA VAL A 85 -5.02 -6.42 -4.03
C VAL A 85 -3.67 -5.78 -3.70
N GLU A 86 -3.54 -4.48 -3.89
CA GLU A 86 -2.31 -3.72 -3.64
C GLU A 86 -1.96 -3.68 -2.14
N ILE A 87 -2.96 -3.47 -1.28
CA ILE A 87 -2.79 -3.57 0.19
C ILE A 87 -2.37 -4.99 0.59
N PHE A 88 -2.99 -6.02 0.01
CA PHE A 88 -2.61 -7.41 0.28
C PHE A 88 -1.15 -7.69 -0.11
N ALA A 89 -0.70 -7.20 -1.28
CA ALA A 89 0.69 -7.32 -1.71
C ALA A 89 1.64 -6.66 -0.70
N ASN A 90 1.32 -5.46 -0.19
CA ASN A 90 2.14 -4.78 0.81
C ASN A 90 2.20 -5.52 2.15
N ILE A 91 1.09 -6.12 2.57
CA ILE A 91 1.03 -6.95 3.79
C ILE A 91 1.88 -8.21 3.63
N THR A 92 1.75 -8.92 2.51
CA THR A 92 2.52 -10.15 2.28
C THR A 92 4.01 -9.91 2.13
N LEU A 93 4.41 -8.76 1.59
CA LEU A 93 5.81 -8.34 1.56
C LEU A 93 6.38 -8.18 2.97
N TYR A 94 5.61 -7.56 3.87
CA TYR A 94 6.01 -7.45 5.28
C TYR A 94 6.19 -8.83 5.92
N LEU A 95 5.31 -9.80 5.62
CA LEU A 95 5.43 -11.17 6.13
C LEU A 95 6.67 -11.92 5.61
N ARG A 96 7.12 -11.62 4.39
CA ARG A 96 8.20 -12.35 3.73
C ARG A 96 9.57 -11.86 4.14
N ASP A 97 9.76 -10.55 4.15
CA ASP A 97 11.09 -9.97 4.29
C ASP A 97 11.33 -9.35 5.69
N ASP A 98 10.34 -9.40 6.59
CA ASP A 98 10.34 -8.79 7.95
C ASP A 98 10.79 -7.30 7.96
N VAL A 99 10.80 -6.64 6.78
CA VAL A 99 11.28 -5.27 6.55
C VAL A 99 10.34 -4.55 5.59
N ILE A 100 9.98 -3.31 5.96
CA ILE A 100 9.17 -2.44 5.10
C ILE A 100 10.06 -1.89 3.98
N HIS A 101 9.83 -2.37 2.75
CA HIS A 101 10.48 -1.83 1.57
C HIS A 101 9.93 -0.43 1.25
N VAL A 102 10.61 0.60 1.75
CA VAL A 102 10.22 2.01 1.56
C VAL A 102 10.00 2.34 0.08
N LYS A 103 10.84 1.81 -0.81
CA LYS A 103 10.69 1.98 -2.27
C LYS A 103 9.34 1.47 -2.78
N LEU A 104 8.88 0.33 -2.28
CA LEU A 104 7.62 -0.28 -2.70
C LEU A 104 6.43 0.49 -2.13
N VAL A 105 6.51 0.95 -0.88
CA VAL A 105 5.45 1.80 -0.28
C VAL A 105 5.29 3.12 -1.05
N VAL A 106 6.39 3.78 -1.42
CA VAL A 106 6.34 5.02 -2.22
C VAL A 106 5.82 4.74 -3.63
N ALA A 107 6.20 3.61 -4.25
CA ALA A 107 5.64 3.19 -5.53
C ALA A 107 4.13 2.96 -5.47
N THR A 108 3.64 2.29 -4.42
CA THR A 108 2.20 2.12 -4.17
C THR A 108 1.48 3.46 -3.97
N ALA A 109 2.08 4.41 -3.24
CA ALA A 109 1.48 5.73 -3.07
C ALA A 109 1.36 6.47 -4.41
N LEU A 110 2.40 6.42 -5.25
CA LEU A 110 2.39 7.00 -6.59
C LEU A 110 1.35 6.32 -7.49
N MET A 111 1.28 4.98 -7.46
CA MET A 111 0.30 4.17 -8.20
C MET A 111 -1.13 4.47 -7.76
N ALA A 112 -1.39 4.61 -6.46
CA ALA A 112 -2.70 4.94 -5.92
C ALA A 112 -3.18 6.34 -6.36
N ILE A 113 -2.30 7.34 -6.35
CA ILE A 113 -2.64 8.68 -6.85
C ILE A 113 -2.88 8.63 -8.36
N ALA A 114 -2.01 7.99 -9.14
CA ALA A 114 -2.19 7.85 -10.59
C ALA A 114 -3.55 7.21 -10.93
N ARG A 115 -3.93 6.15 -10.20
CA ARG A 115 -5.22 5.49 -10.31
C ARG A 115 -6.40 6.44 -10.03
N LYS A 116 -6.27 7.35 -9.06
CA LYS A 116 -7.28 8.35 -8.73
C LYS A 116 -7.41 9.45 -9.79
N VAL A 117 -6.31 9.83 -10.44
CA VAL A 117 -6.32 10.81 -11.54
C VAL A 117 -7.01 10.26 -12.79
N ILE A 118 -6.84 8.97 -13.10
CA ILE A 118 -7.46 8.33 -14.28
C ILE A 118 -8.99 8.39 -14.24
N VAL A 119 -9.59 8.31 -13.05
CA VAL A 119 -11.06 8.28 -12.87
C VAL A 119 -11.63 9.68 -12.57
N LEU A 120 -10.79 10.73 -12.62
CA LEU A 120 -11.22 12.09 -12.34
C LEU A 120 -12.09 12.65 -13.49
N ASP A 121 -13.27 13.18 -13.14
CA ASP A 121 -14.13 13.89 -14.09
C ASP A 121 -13.77 15.38 -14.11
N PHE A 122 -13.10 15.82 -15.18
CA PHE A 122 -12.66 17.21 -15.35
C PHE A 122 -13.81 18.19 -15.63
N SER A 123 -15.04 17.73 -15.87
CA SER A 123 -16.20 18.59 -16.10
C SER A 123 -16.74 19.24 -14.82
N ILE A 124 -16.48 18.63 -13.66
CA ILE A 124 -16.99 19.07 -12.35
C ILE A 124 -15.90 19.55 -11.40
N ILE A 125 -14.63 19.37 -11.76
CA ILE A 125 -13.48 19.65 -10.89
C ILE A 125 -12.98 21.08 -11.09
N LYS A 126 -12.81 21.81 -9.98
CA LYS A 126 -12.18 23.14 -10.01
C LYS A 126 -10.69 23.05 -10.38
N PRO A 127 -10.15 23.99 -11.16
CA PRO A 127 -8.72 23.99 -11.54
C PRO A 127 -7.75 23.91 -10.36
N GLU A 128 -8.11 24.51 -9.21
CA GLU A 128 -7.33 24.48 -7.96
C GLU A 128 -7.03 23.05 -7.49
N TYR A 129 -8.00 22.15 -7.59
CA TYR A 129 -7.83 20.75 -7.20
C TYR A 129 -6.83 20.04 -8.11
N LEU A 130 -6.86 20.36 -9.42
CA LEU A 130 -5.93 19.79 -10.38
C LEU A 130 -4.48 20.20 -10.09
N TYR A 131 -4.24 21.47 -9.73
CA TYR A 131 -2.91 21.92 -9.32
C TYR A 131 -2.44 21.24 -8.02
N GLY A 132 -3.33 21.02 -7.06
CA GLY A 132 -3.02 20.27 -5.83
C GLY A 132 -2.61 18.82 -6.13
N VAL A 133 -3.35 18.14 -7.00
CA VAL A 133 -3.01 16.78 -7.45
C VAL A 133 -1.66 16.75 -8.17
N ALA A 134 -1.40 17.70 -9.07
CA ALA A 134 -0.12 17.79 -9.77
C ALA A 134 1.06 17.97 -8.80
N ALA A 135 0.90 18.83 -7.78
CA ALA A 135 1.92 19.04 -6.76
C ALA A 135 2.20 17.76 -5.95
N VAL A 136 1.16 17.01 -5.56
CA VAL A 136 1.31 15.72 -4.85
C VAL A 136 1.99 14.68 -5.73
N VAL A 137 1.59 14.55 -7.00
CA VAL A 137 2.22 13.62 -7.95
C VAL A 137 3.69 13.95 -8.15
N LEU A 138 4.03 15.23 -8.32
CA LEU A 138 5.43 15.67 -8.45
C LEU A 138 6.23 15.38 -7.18
N ALA A 139 5.69 15.68 -6.00
CA ALA A 139 6.37 15.40 -4.73
C ALA A 139 6.65 13.90 -4.56
N LEU A 140 5.65 13.04 -4.80
CA LEU A 140 5.81 11.57 -4.75
C LEU A 140 6.79 11.06 -5.82
N GLY A 141 6.75 11.62 -7.02
CA GLY A 141 7.69 11.29 -8.10
C GLY A 141 9.15 11.61 -7.72
N VAL A 142 9.38 12.79 -7.12
CA VAL A 142 10.71 13.18 -6.61
C VAL A 142 11.14 12.26 -5.46
N THR A 143 10.26 11.97 -4.49
CA THR A 143 10.55 11.03 -3.40
C THR A 143 10.92 9.65 -3.94
N TYR A 144 10.15 9.13 -4.90
CA TYR A 144 10.44 7.84 -5.54
C TYR A 144 11.81 7.84 -6.21
N TYR A 145 12.13 8.89 -6.97
CA TYR A 145 13.42 9.03 -7.63
C TYR A 145 14.58 9.01 -6.62
N LEU A 146 14.51 9.82 -5.55
CA LEU A 146 15.55 9.89 -4.52
C LEU A 146 15.74 8.56 -3.80
N VAL A 147 14.65 7.95 -3.31
CA VAL A 147 14.70 6.64 -2.61
C VAL A 147 15.24 5.55 -3.55
N SER A 148 14.87 5.57 -4.82
CA SER A 148 15.33 4.58 -5.80
C SER A 148 16.82 4.71 -6.15
N ARG A 149 17.40 5.91 -6.00
CA ARG A 149 18.81 6.18 -6.28
C ARG A 149 19.71 5.79 -5.10
N THR A 150 19.28 6.06 -3.87
CA THR A 150 20.02 5.67 -2.66
C THR A 150 20.05 4.16 -2.47
N ALA A 151 19.00 3.43 -2.89
CA ALA A 151 18.96 1.98 -2.81
C ALA A 151 19.88 1.25 -3.83
N ARG A 152 20.61 1.97 -4.69
CA ARG A 152 21.54 1.41 -5.69
C ARG A 152 23.03 1.50 -5.30
N THR A 153 23.33 1.99 -4.10
CA THR A 153 24.69 2.05 -3.52
C THR A 153 24.76 1.18 -2.28
#